data_AF-A0A5B7HA06-F1
#
_entry.id   AF-A0A5B7HA06-F1
#
_cell.length_a   1.000
_cell.length_b   1.000
_cell.length_c   1.000
_cell.angle_alpha   90.00
_cell.angle_beta   90.00
_cell.angle_gamma   90.00
#
_symmetry.space_group_name_H-M   'P 1'
#
loop_
_entity.id
_entity.type
_entity.pdbx_description
1 polymer ?
#
loop_
_entity_poly.entity_id
_entity_poly.type
_entity_poly.pdbx_seq_one_letter_code
_entity_poly.pdbx_strand_id
1 'polypeptide(L)' 'MANWPLFNEALLEALQTTDPGLTVDDMEQRLVNVFHQAADKDIPYTKFPKQQYRDHWYFDKRVREYNHRINSAKKT' A
#
# COMPACT_ATOMS: atom_id res chain seq x y z
N MET A 1 -4.88 16.76 -6.36
CA MET A 1 -4.43 16.92 -7.76
C MET A 1 -2.97 16.52 -7.80
N ALA A 2 -2.53 15.82 -8.85
CA ALA A 2 -1.10 15.49 -9.02
C ALA A 2 -0.29 16.79 -9.20
N ASN A 3 0.89 16.87 -8.59
CA ASN A 3 1.73 18.06 -8.62
C ASN A 3 2.83 17.88 -9.66
N TRP A 4 2.43 17.98 -10.93
CA TRP A 4 3.29 17.78 -12.10
C TRP A 4 4.65 18.50 -12.06
N PRO A 5 4.78 19.75 -11.56
CA PRO A 5 6.08 20.38 -11.37
C PRO A 5 7.03 19.55 -10.49
N LEU A 6 6.55 19.04 -9.35
CA LEU A 6 7.34 18.27 -8.40
C LEU A 6 7.69 16.87 -8.95
N PHE A 7 6.77 16.27 -9.69
CA PHE A 7 7.06 15.06 -10.47
C PHE A 7 8.20 15.28 -11.47
N ASN A 8 8.18 16.38 -12.24
CA ASN A 8 9.21 16.68 -13.24
C ASN A 8 10.58 16.92 -12.60
N GLU A 9 10.62 17.64 -11.48
CA GLU A 9 11.86 17.85 -10.72
C GLU A 9 12.44 16.53 -10.21
N ALA A 10 11.60 15.67 -9.63
CA ALA A 10 12.01 14.36 -9.13
C ALA A 10 12.49 13.43 -10.26
N LEU A 11 11.83 13.47 -11.42
CA LEU A 11 12.23 12.71 -12.61
C LEU A 11 13.61 13.16 -13.12
N LEU A 12 13.83 14.47 -13.24
CA LEU A 12 15.12 15.03 -13.67
C LEU A 12 16.25 14.69 -12.69
N GLU A 13 16.00 14.82 -11.39
CA GLU A 13 16.94 14.46 -10.32
C GLU A 13 17.37 12.98 -10.42
N ALA A 14 16.40 12.08 -10.57
CA ALA A 14 16.63 10.64 -10.64
C ALA A 14 17.35 10.22 -11.95
N LEU A 15 17.04 10.90 -13.07
CA LEU A 15 17.75 10.70 -14.34
C LEU A 15 19.20 11.20 -14.32
N GLN A 16 19.52 12.22 -13.52
CA GLN A 16 20.89 12.74 -13.41
C GLN A 16 21.76 11.90 -12.47
N THR A 17 21.17 11.25 -11.47
CA THR A 17 21.89 10.53 -10.40
C THR A 17 22.06 9.04 -10.66
N THR A 18 21.23 8.45 -11.52
CA THR A 18 21.26 7.00 -11.78
C THR A 18 22.10 6.67 -13.00
N ASP A 19 23.00 5.69 -12.90
CA ASP A 19 23.79 5.19 -14.02
C ASP A 19 22.88 4.46 -15.04
N PRO A 20 22.93 4.79 -16.35
CA PRO A 20 22.18 4.08 -17.39
C PRO A 20 22.42 2.56 -17.48
N GLY A 21 23.54 2.05 -16.95
CA GLY A 21 23.90 0.64 -17.14
C GLY A 21 24.45 0.37 -18.55
N LEU A 22 24.79 -0.90 -18.81
CA LEU A 22 25.54 -1.29 -20.01
C LEU A 22 24.65 -1.81 -21.13
N THR A 23 23.44 -2.27 -20.82
CA THR A 23 22.52 -2.87 -21.79
C THR A 23 21.26 -2.03 -21.97
N VAL A 24 20.56 -2.25 -23.08
CA VAL A 24 19.27 -1.58 -23.35
C VAL A 24 18.23 -1.97 -22.29
N ASP A 25 18.23 -3.23 -21.86
CA ASP A 25 17.33 -3.72 -20.80
C ASP A 25 17.58 -3.01 -19.47
N ASP A 26 18.85 -2.74 -19.12
CA ASP A 26 19.19 -1.97 -17.92
C ASP A 26 18.67 -0.53 -18.00
N MET A 27 18.76 0.08 -19.18
CA MET A 27 18.26 1.44 -19.43
C MET A 27 16.74 1.50 -19.34
N GLU A 28 16.02 0.52 -19.90
CA GLU A 28 14.56 0.44 -19.81
C GLU A 28 14.11 0.23 -18.35
N GLN A 29 14.73 -0.73 -17.65
CA GLN A 29 14.41 -1.01 -16.26
C GLN A 29 14.69 0.20 -15.36
N ARG A 30 15.78 0.93 -15.64
CA ARG A 30 16.10 2.19 -14.98
C ARG A 30 15.00 3.23 -15.20
N LEU A 31 14.56 3.45 -16.43
CA LEU A 31 13.50 4.42 -16.72
C LEU A 31 12.23 4.08 -15.94
N VAL A 32 11.81 2.81 -15.96
CA VAL A 32 10.65 2.33 -15.21
C VAL A 32 10.80 2.65 -13.71
N ASN A 33 11.96 2.33 -13.11
CA ASN A 33 12.22 2.59 -11.70
C ASN A 33 12.18 4.09 -11.35
N VAL A 34 12.80 4.92 -12.19
CA VAL A 34 12.84 6.38 -12.01
C VAL A 34 11.44 6.99 -12.11
N PHE A 35 10.62 6.52 -13.06
CA PHE A 35 9.21 6.93 -13.16
C PHE A 35 8.40 6.57 -11.91
N HIS A 36 8.57 5.35 -11.39
CA HIS A 36 7.89 4.93 -10.16
C HIS A 36 8.32 5.76 -8.94
N GLN A 37 9.61 6.04 -8.79
CA GLN A 37 10.11 6.88 -7.70
C GLN A 37 9.57 8.31 -7.74
N ALA A 38 9.54 8.92 -8.93
CA ALA A 38 8.98 10.26 -9.10
C ALA A 38 7.47 10.29 -8.81
N ALA A 39 6.74 9.26 -9.26
CA ALA A 39 5.32 9.12 -9.00
C ALA A 39 5.01 8.91 -7.50
N ASP A 40 5.80 8.10 -6.78
CA ASP A 40 5.62 7.86 -5.35
C ASP A 40 5.93 9.10 -4.50
N LYS A 41 6.86 9.95 -4.95
CA LYS A 41 7.23 11.21 -4.30
C LYS A 41 6.16 12.29 -4.50
N ASP A 42 5.52 12.32 -5.68
CA ASP A 42 4.55 13.35 -6.05
C ASP A 42 3.10 13.01 -5.71
N ILE A 43 2.71 11.75 -5.82
CA ILE A 43 1.32 11.32 -5.60
C ILE A 43 1.17 11.02 -4.10
N PRO A 44 0.54 11.91 -3.30
CA PRO A 44 0.29 11.58 -1.90
C PRO A 44 -0.53 10.30 -1.87
N TYR A 45 -0.10 9.32 -1.07
CA TYR A 45 -0.83 8.08 -0.84
C TYR A 45 -2.23 8.43 -0.30
N THR A 46 -3.22 8.52 -1.19
CA THR A 46 -4.62 8.81 -0.85
C THR A 46 -5.30 7.65 -0.12
N LYS A 47 -4.58 6.53 0.03
CA LYS A 47 -4.99 5.42 0.88
C LYS A 47 -4.76 5.81 2.33
N PHE A 48 -5.69 6.58 2.90
CA PHE A 48 -6.02 6.37 4.31
C PHE A 48 -6.16 4.86 4.49
N PRO A 49 -5.48 4.22 5.46
CA PRO A 49 -5.79 2.84 5.76
C PRO A 49 -7.29 2.79 5.99
N LYS A 50 -8.02 2.04 5.15
CA LYS A 50 -9.44 1.78 5.39
C LYS A 50 -9.49 1.38 6.86
N GLN A 51 -10.13 2.20 7.70
CA GLN A 51 -10.45 1.78 9.05
C GLN A 51 -11.13 0.44 8.85
N GLN A 52 -10.46 -0.63 9.28
CA GLN A 52 -11.09 -1.93 9.34
C GLN A 52 -12.18 -1.72 10.38
N TYR A 53 -13.39 -1.38 9.93
CA TYR A 53 -14.57 -1.49 10.76
C TYR A 53 -14.58 -2.95 11.16
N ARG A 54 -14.06 -3.25 12.36
CA ARG A 54 -14.28 -4.53 13.00
C ARG A 54 -15.78 -4.60 13.14
N ASP A 55 -16.43 -5.38 12.28
CA ASP A 55 -17.86 -5.67 12.35
C ASP A 55 -18.14 -6.19 13.76
N HIS A 56 -18.54 -5.28 14.65
CA HIS A 56 -18.85 -5.60 16.04
C HIS A 56 -19.92 -6.67 16.11
N TRP A 57 -20.82 -6.68 15.12
CA TRP A 57 -21.78 -7.74 14.89
C TRP A 57 -21.12 -9.12 14.78
N TYR A 58 -20.12 -9.27 13.91
CA TYR A 58 -19.52 -10.58 13.62
C TYR A 58 -18.72 -11.12 14.81
N PHE A 59 -18.10 -10.21 15.58
CA PHE A 59 -17.43 -10.56 16.84
C PHE A 59 -18.44 -10.96 17.93
N ASP A 60 -19.50 -10.17 18.14
CA ASP A 60 -20.48 -10.42 19.19
C ASP A 60 -21.25 -11.73 18.97
N LYS A 61 -21.58 -12.05 17.70
CA LYS A 61 -22.24 -13.32 17.36
C LYS A 61 -21.36 -14.53 17.71
N ARG A 62 -20.05 -14.48 17.38
CA ARG A 62 -19.12 -15.58 17.69
C ARG A 62 -18.87 -15.73 19.19
N VAL A 63 -18.73 -14.62 19.93
CA VAL A 63 -18.56 -14.67 21.39
C VAL A 63 -19.79 -15.25 22.06
N ARG A 64 -20.99 -14.83 21.63
CA ARG A 64 -22.26 -15.35 22.14
C ARG A 64 -22.42 -16.85 21.85
N GLU A 65 -22.07 -17.28 20.63
CA GLU A 65 -22.15 -18.68 20.23
C GLU A 65 -21.11 -19.55 20.95
N TYR A 66 -19.90 -19.05 21.16
CA TYR A 66 -18.86 -19.72 21.93
C TYR A 66 -19.29 -19.91 23.40
N ASN A 67 -19.81 -18.85 24.04
CA ASN A 67 -20.32 -18.92 25.40
C ASN A 67 -21.50 -19.90 25.54
N HIS A 68 -22.38 -19.95 24.54
CA HIS A 68 -23.47 -20.92 24.50
C HIS A 68 -22.95 -22.37 24.49
N ARG A 69 -21.95 -22.67 23.64
CA ARG A 69 -21.36 -24.01 23.55
C ARG A 69 -20.69 -24.43 24.86
N ILE A 70 -19.92 -23.54 25.50
CA ILE A 70 -19.30 -23.81 26.81
C ILE A 70 -20.35 -24.09 27.88
N ASN A 71 -21.38 -23.25 27.96
CA ASN A 71 -22.41 -23.42 28.99
C ASN A 71 -23.25 -24.68 28.79
N SER A 72 -23.45 -25.11 27.54
CA SER A 72 -24.13 -26.36 27.23
C SER A 72 -23.27 -27.57 27.64
N ALA A 73 -21.96 -27.53 27.34
CA ALA A 73 -21.03 -28.59 27.73
C ALA A 73 -20.85 -28.73 29.25
N LYS A 74 -20.96 -27.63 30.02
CA LYS A 74 -20.88 -27.67 31.49
C LYS A 74 -22.12 -28.20 32.19
N LYS A 75 -23.27 -28.20 31.50
CA LYS A 75 -24.55 -28.69 32.03
C LYS A 75 -24.80 -30.17 31.73
N THR A 76 -23.92 -30.78 30.95
CA THR A 76 -23.91 -32.23 30.68
C THR A 76 -22.94 -32.90 31.65
#